data_AF-A0A2N2NH49-F1
#
_entry.id   AF-A0A2N2NH49-F1
#
_cell.length_a   1.000
_cell.length_b   1.000
_cell.length_c   1.000
_cell.angle_alpha   90.00
_cell.angle_beta   90.00
_cell.angle_gamma   90.00
#
_symmetry.space_group_name_H-M   'P 1'
#
loop_
_entity.id
_entity.type
_entity.pdbx_description
1 polymer ?
#
loop_
_entity_poly.entity_id
_entity_poly.type
_entity_poly.pdbx_seq_one_letter_code
_entity_poly.pdbx_strand_id
1 'polypeptide(L)'
;MFATIYGQALSQGSLIGFCQEIAEKVQFVNQCIKTHITERAAVVHFDETGSRVAGKLHWLHSASTEKLTHYTLHQKRGYPAMNDIGILPPLQGRAIHDGWSSYFKYKISHGLCNVHHLRKLKFLEPIRITGILGACQHNLKLPAQSAIAPELRTT
;
A
#
# COMPACT_ATOMS: atom_id res chain seq x y z
N MET A 1 -19.14 -11.22 22.40
CA MET A 1 -17.83 -11.85 22.72
C MET A 1 -17.49 -11.74 24.21
N PHE A 2 -17.22 -10.55 24.79
CA PHE A 2 -16.91 -10.45 26.24
C PHE A 2 -18.06 -10.93 27.14
N ALA A 3 -19.28 -10.45 26.92
CA ALA A 3 -20.45 -10.91 27.66
C ALA A 3 -20.73 -12.42 27.47
N THR A 4 -20.37 -12.95 26.30
CA THR A 4 -20.57 -14.36 25.93
C THR A 4 -19.59 -15.28 26.68
N ILE A 5 -18.35 -14.84 26.90
CA ILE A 5 -17.29 -15.66 27.52
C ILE A 5 -17.22 -15.44 29.04
N TYR A 6 -17.41 -14.21 29.49
CA TYR A 6 -17.18 -13.80 30.88
C TYR A 6 -18.45 -13.36 31.63
N GLY A 7 -19.63 -13.43 30.99
CA GLY A 7 -20.90 -13.02 31.61
C GLY A 7 -21.03 -11.51 31.86
N GLN A 8 -20.03 -10.71 31.47
CA GLN A 8 -20.00 -9.26 31.68
C GLN A 8 -19.77 -8.50 30.38
N ALA A 9 -20.56 -7.46 30.16
CA ALA A 9 -20.41 -6.57 29.01
C ALA A 9 -19.36 -5.49 29.30
N LEU A 10 -18.45 -5.28 28.34
CA LEU A 10 -17.54 -4.13 28.39
C LEU A 10 -18.25 -2.88 27.89
N SER A 11 -18.07 -1.77 28.61
CA SER A 11 -18.55 -0.47 28.17
C SER A 11 -17.67 0.09 27.04
N GLN A 12 -18.26 0.91 26.15
CA GLN A 12 -17.50 1.61 25.11
C GLN A 12 -16.46 2.57 25.71
N GLY A 13 -16.78 3.20 26.85
CA GLY A 13 -15.85 4.08 27.56
C GLY A 13 -14.60 3.36 28.06
N SER A 14 -14.76 2.14 28.59
CA SER A 14 -13.63 1.30 28.99
C SER A 14 -12.75 0.94 27.81
N LEU A 15 -13.33 0.56 26.67
CA LEU A 15 -12.58 0.23 25.46
C LEU A 15 -11.76 1.44 24.96
N ILE A 16 -12.36 2.63 24.94
CA ILE A 16 -11.66 3.87 24.58
C ILE A 16 -10.50 4.14 25.53
N GLY A 17 -10.72 3.99 26.84
CA GLY A 17 -9.67 4.15 27.85
C GLY A 17 -8.49 3.21 27.64
N PHE A 18 -8.76 1.92 27.37
CA PHE A 18 -7.69 0.95 27.07
C PHE A 18 -6.92 1.30 25.79
N CYS A 19 -7.61 1.73 24.74
CA CYS A 19 -6.97 2.17 23.51
C CYS A 19 -6.07 3.39 23.74
N GLN A 20 -6.50 4.36 24.56
CA GLN A 20 -5.71 5.55 24.91
C GLN A 20 -4.47 5.17 25.72
N GLU A 21 -4.62 4.32 26.73
CA GLU A 21 -3.51 3.85 27.56
C GLU A 21 -2.45 3.10 26.72
N ILE A 22 -2.90 2.20 25.84
CA ILE A 22 -1.99 1.49 24.94
C ILE A 22 -1.34 2.47 23.96
N ALA A 23 -2.09 3.43 23.42
CA ALA A 23 -1.56 4.42 22.49
C ALA A 23 -0.41 5.22 23.11
N GLU A 24 -0.50 5.59 24.39
CA GLU A 24 0.57 6.24 25.14
C GLU A 24 1.77 5.30 25.34
N LYS A 25 1.52 4.06 25.79
CA LYS A 25 2.58 3.07 26.04
C LYS A 25 3.39 2.71 24.80
N VAL A 26 2.76 2.69 23.62
CA VAL A 26 3.46 2.37 22.36
C VAL A 26 4.18 3.57 21.74
N GLN A 27 4.05 4.79 22.27
CA GLN A 27 4.70 5.98 21.69
C GLN A 27 6.21 5.80 21.59
N PHE A 28 6.85 5.32 22.66
CA PHE A 28 8.29 5.07 22.67
C PHE A 28 8.70 4.06 21.58
N VAL A 29 7.99 2.94 21.48
CA VAL A 29 8.25 1.91 20.46
C VAL A 29 8.08 2.49 19.05
N ASN A 30 7.04 3.29 18.83
CA ASN A 30 6.81 3.95 17.55
C ASN A 30 7.95 4.90 17.17
N GLN A 31 8.54 5.61 18.13
CA GLN A 31 9.73 6.43 17.89
C GLN A 31 10.95 5.58 17.58
N CYS A 32 11.19 4.49 18.33
CA CYS A 32 12.28 3.56 18.03
C CYS A 32 12.17 2.96 16.62
N ILE A 33 10.95 2.58 16.21
CA ILE A 33 10.66 2.09 14.86
C ILE A 33 10.98 3.18 13.83
N LYS A 34 10.52 4.41 14.06
CA LYS A 34 10.78 5.55 13.17
C LYS A 34 12.28 5.79 12.99
N THR A 35 13.03 5.87 14.10
CA THR A 35 14.49 6.03 14.09
C THR A 35 15.17 4.88 13.32
N HIS A 36 14.79 3.64 13.59
CA HIS A 36 15.36 2.48 12.90
C HIS A 36 15.09 2.51 11.38
N ILE A 37 13.86 2.83 10.97
CA ILE A 37 13.48 2.94 9.56
C ILE A 37 14.30 4.04 8.87
N THR A 38 14.49 5.18 9.53
CA THR A 38 15.23 6.31 8.96
C THR A 38 16.73 6.03 8.84
N GLU A 39 17.34 5.48 9.89
CA GLU A 39 18.80 5.44 10.03
C GLU A 39 19.44 4.13 9.61
N ARG A 40 18.72 3.00 9.73
CA ARG A 40 19.31 1.65 9.59
C ARG A 40 18.71 0.83 8.46
N ALA A 41 17.51 1.15 7.99
CA ALA A 41 16.87 0.37 6.96
C ALA A 41 17.49 0.67 5.59
N ALA A 42 18.00 -0.38 4.91
CA ALA A 42 18.54 -0.25 3.57
C ALA A 42 17.45 0.01 2.52
N VAL A 43 16.25 -0.55 2.70
CA VAL A 43 15.10 -0.41 1.81
C VAL A 43 13.85 -0.17 2.65
N VAL A 44 13.08 0.85 2.29
CA VAL A 44 11.83 1.21 2.95
C VAL A 44 10.73 1.38 1.90
N HIS A 45 9.61 0.73 2.11
CA HIS A 45 8.43 0.81 1.26
C HIS A 45 7.48 1.88 1.79
N PHE A 46 6.98 2.71 0.90
CA PHE A 46 6.03 3.77 1.22
C PHE A 46 4.74 3.58 0.45
N ASP A 47 3.64 3.77 1.16
CA ASP A 47 2.29 3.79 0.59
C ASP A 47 1.40 4.77 1.35
N GLU A 48 0.40 5.31 0.67
CA GLU A 48 -0.55 6.28 1.20
C GLU A 48 -1.99 5.87 0.87
N THR A 49 -2.83 5.79 1.89
CA THR A 49 -4.24 5.46 1.72
C THR A 49 -5.13 6.50 2.37
N GLY A 50 -6.19 6.92 1.67
CA GLY A 50 -7.20 7.82 2.22
C GLY A 50 -8.03 7.14 3.31
N SER A 51 -8.25 7.81 4.43
CA SER A 51 -9.09 7.37 5.54
C SER A 51 -9.99 8.51 6.03
N ARG A 52 -11.20 8.20 6.51
CA ARG A 52 -12.12 9.22 7.03
C ARG A 52 -12.09 9.24 8.55
N VAL A 53 -11.77 10.40 9.12
CA VAL A 53 -11.81 10.65 10.57
C VAL A 53 -12.85 11.73 10.84
N ALA A 54 -13.86 11.41 11.65
CA ALA A 54 -14.96 12.32 11.96
C ALA A 54 -15.56 13.00 10.71
N GLY A 55 -15.73 12.23 9.63
CA GLY A 55 -16.29 12.70 8.35
C GLY A 55 -15.31 13.43 7.42
N LYS A 56 -14.12 13.81 7.90
CA LYS A 56 -13.09 14.52 7.10
C LYS A 56 -12.09 13.54 6.48
N LEU A 57 -11.57 13.87 5.30
CA LEU A 57 -10.53 13.09 4.65
C LEU A 57 -9.18 13.32 5.32
N HIS A 58 -8.56 12.22 5.73
CA HIS A 58 -7.19 12.13 6.20
C HIS A 58 -6.44 11.12 5.31
N TRP A 59 -5.12 11.13 5.41
CA TRP A 59 -4.21 10.26 4.69
C TRP A 59 -3.41 9.47 5.70
N LEU A 60 -3.49 8.15 5.62
CA LEU A 60 -2.65 7.23 6.35
C LEU A 60 -1.38 7.01 5.54
N HIS A 61 -0.27 7.47 6.08
CA HIS A 61 1.06 7.28 5.54
C HIS A 61 1.66 6.04 6.19
N SER A 62 2.17 5.14 5.37
CA SER A 62 2.88 3.95 5.81
C SER A 62 4.32 3.98 5.35
N ALA A 63 5.23 3.63 6.26
CA ALA A 63 6.63 3.38 5.98
C ALA A 63 6.97 2.01 6.55
N SER A 64 7.30 1.04 5.70
CA SER A 64 7.52 -0.34 6.11
C SER A 64 8.82 -0.93 5.59
N THR A 65 9.33 -1.86 6.36
CA THR A 65 10.43 -2.77 6.03
C THR A 65 9.89 -4.19 6.14
N GLU A 66 10.73 -5.19 5.94
CA GLU A 66 10.34 -6.60 6.13
C GLU A 66 9.80 -6.88 7.55
N LYS A 67 10.32 -6.17 8.57
CA LYS A 67 10.03 -6.47 9.99
C LYS A 67 9.30 -5.36 10.73
N LEU A 68 9.47 -4.11 10.31
CA LEU A 68 8.98 -2.94 11.03
C LEU A 68 8.11 -2.08 10.14
N THR A 69 7.03 -1.56 10.71
CA THR A 69 6.10 -0.64 10.02
C THR A 69 5.78 0.54 10.92
N HIS A 70 5.83 1.73 10.35
CA HIS A 70 5.38 2.97 10.97
C HIS A 70 4.15 3.48 10.23
N TYR A 71 3.13 3.87 11.00
CA TYR A 71 1.91 4.47 10.49
C TYR A 71 1.75 5.88 11.05
N THR A 72 1.41 6.84 10.18
CA THR A 72 1.06 8.19 10.60
C THR A 72 -0.17 8.67 9.87
N LEU A 73 -1.14 9.20 10.63
CA LEU A 73 -2.35 9.78 10.06
C LEU A 73 -2.19 11.29 9.95
N HIS A 74 -2.44 11.84 8.76
CA HIS A 74 -2.26 13.26 8.50
C HIS A 74 -3.43 13.84 7.69
N GLN A 75 -3.79 15.11 7.90
CA GLN A 75 -4.91 15.72 7.15
C GLN A 75 -4.56 15.99 5.68
N LYS A 76 -3.29 16.23 5.40
CA LYS A 76 -2.76 16.48 4.06
C LYS A 76 -2.08 15.22 3.50
N ARG A 77 -2.02 15.14 2.18
CA ARG A 77 -1.26 14.14 1.42
C ARG A 77 0.06 14.71 0.94
N GLY A 78 1.06 13.87 0.68
CA GLY A 78 2.26 14.25 -0.06
C GLY A 78 3.23 15.12 0.71
N TYR A 79 3.97 15.96 -0.02
CA TYR A 79 5.13 16.67 0.50
C TYR A 79 4.93 17.36 1.86
N PRO A 80 3.84 18.11 2.12
CA PRO A 80 3.65 18.72 3.44
C PRO A 80 3.58 17.67 4.56
N ALA A 81 2.78 16.62 4.35
CA ALA A 81 2.62 15.55 5.32
C ALA A 81 3.91 14.75 5.51
N MET A 82 4.56 14.39 4.41
CA MET A 82 5.82 13.65 4.41
C MET A 82 6.95 14.40 5.11
N ASN A 83 6.98 15.73 4.97
CA ASN A 83 7.92 16.60 5.66
C ASN A 83 7.63 16.64 7.17
N ASP A 84 6.37 16.82 7.55
CA ASP A 84 5.95 16.86 8.97
C ASP A 84 6.16 15.51 9.67
N ILE A 85 5.95 14.40 8.95
CA ILE A 85 6.24 13.04 9.42
C ILE A 85 7.74 12.85 9.68
N GLY A 86 8.61 13.47 8.88
CA GLY A 86 10.06 13.48 9.14
C GLY A 86 10.76 12.13 8.97
N ILE A 87 10.23 11.23 8.12
CA ILE A 87 10.89 9.96 7.77
C ILE A 87 11.72 10.11 6.49
N LEU A 88 11.15 10.74 5.45
CA LEU A 88 11.83 10.88 4.15
C LEU A 88 13.02 11.85 4.15
N PRO A 89 12.99 13.02 4.83
CA PRO A 89 14.12 13.95 4.77
C PRO A 89 15.45 13.40 5.30
N PRO A 90 15.49 12.67 6.44
CA PRO A 90 16.72 12.06 6.96
C PRO A 90 16.96 10.61 6.49
N LEU A 91 16.17 10.09 5.55
CA LEU A 91 16.26 8.68 5.15
C LEU A 91 17.62 8.39 4.50
N GLN A 92 18.37 7.43 5.06
CA GLN A 92 19.66 6.99 4.50
C GLN A 92 19.50 5.87 3.45
N GLY A 93 18.43 5.09 3.57
CA GLY A 93 18.14 3.98 2.68
C GLY A 93 17.47 4.36 1.36
N ARG A 94 16.99 3.34 0.63
CA ARG A 94 16.22 3.47 -0.61
C ARG A 94 14.71 3.47 -0.31
N ALA A 95 14.01 4.48 -0.83
CA ALA A 95 12.56 4.57 -0.79
C ALA A 95 11.92 3.87 -2.00
N ILE A 96 11.12 2.83 -1.75
CA ILE A 96 10.30 2.16 -2.75
C ILE A 96 8.87 2.70 -2.65
N HIS A 97 8.36 3.31 -3.72
CA HIS A 97 7.04 3.95 -3.71
C HIS A 97 6.29 3.77 -5.04
N ASP A 98 5.04 4.20 -5.11
CA ASP A 98 4.11 4.07 -6.24
C ASP A 98 4.40 4.99 -7.45
N GLY A 99 5.50 5.73 -7.39
CA GLY A 99 5.91 6.72 -8.38
C GLY A 99 5.19 8.07 -8.30
N TRP A 100 4.55 8.41 -7.17
CA TRP A 100 3.94 9.72 -7.05
C TRP A 100 4.97 10.87 -7.02
N SER A 101 4.65 11.99 -7.69
CA SER A 101 5.54 13.13 -7.90
C SER A 101 6.08 13.78 -6.63
N SER A 102 5.33 13.70 -5.52
CA SER A 102 5.76 14.25 -4.22
C SER A 102 7.05 13.62 -3.70
N TYR A 103 7.29 12.34 -3.96
CA TYR A 103 8.47 11.63 -3.48
C TYR A 103 9.75 12.14 -4.14
N PHE A 104 9.72 12.47 -5.43
CA PHE A 104 10.89 12.93 -6.18
C PHE A 104 11.43 14.30 -5.78
N LYS A 105 10.79 14.97 -4.81
CA LYS A 105 11.29 16.21 -4.19
C LYS A 105 12.44 15.95 -3.21
N TYR A 106 12.56 14.74 -2.70
CA TYR A 106 13.60 14.37 -1.75
C TYR A 106 14.83 13.86 -2.50
N LYS A 107 16.03 14.26 -2.06
CA LYS A 107 17.29 13.80 -2.67
C LYS A 107 17.72 12.47 -2.05
N ILE A 108 16.92 11.43 -2.26
CA ILE A 108 17.14 10.08 -1.73
C ILE A 108 17.23 9.05 -2.85
N SER A 109 17.68 7.84 -2.55
CA SER A 109 17.61 6.74 -3.52
C SER A 109 16.14 6.33 -3.70
N HIS A 110 15.64 6.39 -4.93
CA HIS A 110 14.28 6.00 -5.27
C HIS A 110 14.25 4.64 -5.96
N GLY A 111 13.21 3.85 -5.67
CA GLY A 111 12.79 2.72 -6.46
C GLY A 111 11.27 2.73 -6.62
N LEU A 112 10.79 2.12 -7.70
CA LEU A 112 9.37 2.06 -7.98
C LEU A 112 8.80 0.71 -7.60
N CYS A 113 7.59 0.72 -7.04
CA CYS A 113 6.91 -0.48 -6.60
C CYS A 113 6.34 -1.23 -7.81
N ASN A 114 6.91 -2.40 -8.12
CA ASN A 114 6.44 -3.26 -9.22
C ASN A 114 4.96 -3.62 -9.11
N VAL A 115 4.44 -3.88 -7.90
CA VAL A 115 3.02 -4.23 -7.70
C VAL A 115 2.10 -3.08 -8.13
N HIS A 116 2.49 -1.83 -7.85
CA HIS A 116 1.73 -0.66 -8.30
C HIS A 116 1.76 -0.51 -9.82
N HIS A 117 2.90 -0.79 -10.46
CA HIS A 117 2.99 -0.83 -11.91
C HIS A 117 2.14 -1.93 -12.53
N LEU A 118 2.18 -3.15 -11.98
CA LEU A 118 1.35 -4.25 -12.46
C LEU A 118 -0.14 -3.90 -12.38
N ARG A 119 -0.61 -3.29 -11.29
CA ARG A 119 -2.00 -2.82 -11.19
C ARG A 119 -2.35 -1.78 -12.25
N LYS A 120 -1.44 -0.84 -12.55
CA LYS A 120 -1.63 0.16 -13.62
C LYS A 120 -1.67 -0.49 -15.01
N LEU A 121 -0.88 -1.55 -15.22
CA LEU A 121 -0.76 -2.25 -16.50
C LEU A 121 -1.87 -3.29 -16.74
N LYS A 122 -2.61 -3.72 -15.71
CA LYS A 122 -3.75 -4.65 -15.87
C LYS A 122 -4.83 -4.15 -16.83
N PHE A 123 -4.96 -2.83 -17.02
CA PHE A 123 -5.89 -2.29 -18.03
C PHE A 123 -5.50 -2.67 -19.47
N LEU A 124 -4.26 -3.08 -19.71
CA LEU A 124 -3.77 -3.55 -21.01
C LEU A 124 -4.03 -5.04 -21.25
N GLU A 125 -4.65 -5.76 -20.30
CA GLU A 125 -5.23 -7.06 -20.64
C GLU A 125 -6.19 -6.84 -21.82
N PRO A 126 -6.11 -7.68 -22.88
CA PRO A 126 -6.83 -7.42 -24.10
C PRO A 126 -8.32 -7.34 -23.78
N ILE A 127 -8.87 -6.13 -23.88
CA ILE A 127 -10.29 -5.94 -24.17
C ILE A 127 -10.53 -6.84 -25.37
N ARG A 128 -11.16 -7.98 -25.15
CA ARG A 128 -11.53 -8.90 -26.22
C ARG A 128 -12.48 -8.07 -27.10
N ILE A 129 -11.99 -7.60 -28.23
CA ILE A 129 -12.73 -6.82 -29.22
C ILE A 129 -13.72 -7.77 -29.90
N THR A 130 -14.63 -8.36 -29.13
CA THR A 130 -15.67 -9.28 -29.61
C THR A 130 -16.87 -8.54 -30.19
N GLY A 131 -16.75 -7.22 -30.40
CA GLY A 131 -17.82 -6.36 -30.92
C GLY A 131 -17.53 -5.63 -32.25
N ILE A 132 -16.28 -5.60 -32.74
CA ILE A 132 -15.94 -4.86 -33.97
C ILE A 132 -15.55 -5.80 -35.14
N LEU A 133 -15.31 -7.08 -34.85
CA LEU A 133 -15.02 -8.10 -35.88
C LEU A 133 -16.28 -8.65 -36.61
N GLY A 134 -17.42 -7.98 -36.50
CA GLY A 134 -18.63 -8.30 -37.30
C GLY A 134 -18.71 -7.57 -38.65
N ALA A 135 -17.93 -6.51 -38.87
CA ALA A 135 -18.07 -5.67 -40.08
C ALA A 135 -16.97 -5.86 -41.15
N CYS A 136 -15.90 -6.63 -40.85
CA CYS A 136 -14.79 -6.85 -41.79
C CYS A 136 -14.54 -8.35 -42.07
N GLN A 137 -15.58 -9.18 -42.13
CA GLN A 137 -15.48 -10.48 -42.79
C GLN A 137 -15.76 -10.34 -44.29
N HIS A 138 -14.87 -9.66 -45.01
CA HIS A 138 -14.70 -9.87 -46.44
C HIS A 138 -13.20 -9.95 -46.70
N ASN A 139 -12.75 -11.13 -47.12
CA ASN A 139 -11.44 -11.41 -47.72
C ASN A 139 -10.19 -11.52 -46.84
N LEU A 140 -10.17 -12.44 -45.87
CA LEU A 140 -8.92 -13.18 -45.63
C LEU A 140 -9.22 -14.57 -45.02
N LYS A 141 -9.18 -15.60 -45.87
CA LYS A 141 -9.01 -16.99 -45.44
C LYS A 141 -7.57 -17.18 -44.99
N LEU A 142 -7.34 -17.40 -43.70
CA LEU A 142 -6.11 -18.00 -43.20
C LEU A 142 -6.49 -19.27 -42.42
N PRO A 143 -5.79 -20.40 -42.65
CA PRO A 143 -6.19 -21.69 -42.10
C PRO A 143 -5.86 -21.77 -40.61
N ALA A 144 -6.75 -22.45 -39.87
CA ALA A 144 -6.59 -22.76 -38.46
C ALA A 144 -5.33 -23.61 -38.24
N GLN A 145 -4.46 -23.18 -37.32
CA GLN A 145 -3.52 -24.08 -36.66
C GLN A 145 -3.94 -24.26 -35.21
N SER A 146 -3.98 -25.54 -34.85
CA SER A 146 -4.58 -26.18 -33.70
C SER A 146 -3.98 -25.77 -32.37
N ALA A 147 -4.86 -25.64 -31.38
CA ALA A 147 -4.52 -25.55 -29.96
C ALA A 147 -3.71 -26.76 -29.50
N ILE A 148 -2.62 -26.50 -28.75
CA ILE A 148 -1.95 -27.51 -27.95
C ILE A 148 -2.28 -27.19 -26.48
N ALA A 149 -3.08 -28.04 -25.85
CA ALA A 149 -3.40 -28.00 -24.43
C ALA A 149 -2.27 -28.64 -23.60
N PRO A 150 -2.12 -28.28 -22.31
CA PRO A 150 -1.05 -28.80 -21.46
C PRO A 150 -1.43 -30.18 -20.90
N GLU A 151 -0.56 -31.16 -21.04
CA GLU A 151 -0.70 -32.46 -20.37
C GLU A 151 0.12 -32.47 -19.07
N LEU A 152 -0.58 -32.67 -17.95
CA LEU A 152 0.00 -33.06 -16.68
C LEU A 152 0.69 -34.42 -16.83
N ARG A 153 1.89 -34.58 -16.24
CA ARG A 153 2.31 -35.91 -15.78
C ARG A 153 3.14 -35.84 -14.51
N THR A 154 2.61 -36.54 -13.52
CA THR A 154 3.25 -37.04 -12.32
C THR A 154 4.46 -37.92 -12.62
N THR A 155 5.54 -37.70 -11.89
CA THR A 155 6.35 -38.72 -11.20
C THR A 155 6.97 -38.07 -9.98
#